data_AF-A0A0E4GX80-F1
#
_entry.id   AF-A0A0E4GX80-F1
#
_cell.length_a   1.000
_cell.length_b   1.000
_cell.length_c   1.000
_cell.angle_alpha   90.00
_cell.angle_beta   90.00
_cell.angle_gamma   90.00
#
_symmetry.space_group_name_H-M   'P 1'
#
loop_
_entity.id
_entity.type
_entity.pdbx_description
1 polymer ?
#
loop_
_entity_poly.entity_id
_entity_poly.type
_entity_poly.pdbx_seq_one_letter_code
_entity_poly.pdbx_strand_id
1 'polypeptide(L)'
;MEVTAVINFEVYLLMTMKPRLSLADTRGLLDARLSRVGVTLDNAARTHERIAAALSDQNSRFRDVKTLLGIVDNDATSLRYNSVLWPGFDFNAHADQHGSLASASYMHTDHTPLDVESPAQLAAWSCDIHEFDERFGPAVQVEKRPLFDDTLPAYEGYEFSWKGDRYGASFLWGLFLTSSVYWE
;
A
#
# COMPACT_ATOMS: atom_id res chain seq x y z
N MET A 1 -12.26 14.51 -7.84
CA MET A 1 -11.47 14.28 -6.62
C MET A 1 -10.54 15.46 -6.40
N GLU A 2 -10.39 15.89 -5.15
CA GLU A 2 -9.45 16.97 -4.79
C GLU A 2 -8.06 16.39 -4.47
N VAL A 3 -7.00 17.01 -5.00
CA VAL A 3 -5.61 16.55 -4.79
C VAL A 3 -5.25 16.52 -3.31
N THR A 4 -5.67 17.53 -2.53
CA THR A 4 -5.46 17.58 -1.09
C THR A 4 -6.16 16.43 -0.35
N ALA A 5 -7.34 16.01 -0.82
CA ALA A 5 -8.04 14.87 -0.25
C ALA A 5 -7.30 13.55 -0.50
N VAL A 6 -6.77 13.38 -1.72
CA VAL A 6 -5.90 12.23 -2.07
C VAL A 6 -4.67 12.21 -1.17
N ILE A 7 -3.91 13.31 -1.11
CA ILE A 7 -2.70 13.39 -0.26
C ILE A 7 -3.02 13.02 1.18
N ASN A 8 -4.10 13.56 1.75
CA ASN A 8 -4.48 13.25 3.12
C ASN A 8 -4.80 11.76 3.32
N PHE A 9 -5.54 11.15 2.40
CA PHE A 9 -5.87 9.72 2.47
C PHE A 9 -4.63 8.84 2.31
N GLU A 10 -3.74 9.14 1.37
CA GLU A 10 -2.50 8.40 1.17
C GLU A 10 -1.52 8.58 2.34
N VAL A 11 -1.48 9.76 2.96
CA VAL A 11 -0.75 10.00 4.21
C VAL A 11 -1.32 9.13 5.33
N TYR A 12 -2.64 9.00 5.44
CA TYR A 12 -3.26 8.06 6.36
C TYR A 12 -2.77 6.62 6.09
N LEU A 13 -2.83 6.15 4.84
CA LEU A 13 -2.35 4.80 4.48
C LEU A 13 -0.86 4.61 4.81
N LEU A 14 0.02 5.55 4.44
CA LEU A 14 1.44 5.51 4.76
C LEU A 14 1.69 5.42 6.28
N MET A 15 0.92 6.17 7.07
CA MET A 15 1.07 6.16 8.52
C MET A 15 0.60 4.85 9.16
N THR A 16 -0.33 4.12 8.54
CA THR A 16 -0.67 2.76 8.99
C THR A 16 0.44 1.75 8.75
N MET A 17 1.33 2.00 7.78
CA MET A 17 2.51 1.15 7.50
C MET A 17 3.68 1.40 8.47
N LYS A 18 3.61 2.46 9.30
CA LYS A 18 4.70 2.92 10.17
C LYS A 18 5.29 1.84 11.09
N PRO A 19 4.53 0.92 11.72
CA PRO A 19 5.11 -0.11 12.58
C PRO A 19 6.16 -0.98 11.87
N ARG A 20 5.92 -1.38 10.60
CA ARG A 20 6.90 -2.14 9.80
C ARG A 20 8.08 -1.29 9.36
N LEU A 21 7.83 -0.02 9.05
CA LEU A 21 8.87 0.95 8.69
C LEU A 21 9.68 1.45 9.90
N SER A 22 9.29 1.10 11.13
CA SER A 22 10.03 1.42 12.36
C SER A 22 10.89 0.25 12.84
N LEU A 23 10.70 -0.95 12.29
CA LEU A 23 11.42 -2.17 12.67
C LEU A 23 12.68 -2.42 11.82
N ALA A 24 12.90 -1.62 10.78
CA ALA A 24 14.15 -1.54 10.04
C ALA A 24 14.60 -0.07 9.96
N ASP A 25 15.75 0.18 9.36
CA ASP A 25 16.34 1.51 9.11
C ASP A 25 15.51 2.40 8.14
N THR A 26 14.19 2.26 8.20
CA THR A 26 13.18 2.66 7.22
C THR A 26 12.33 3.85 7.70
N ARG A 27 12.62 4.41 8.89
CA ARG A 27 12.06 5.72 9.32
C ARG A 27 12.39 6.82 8.30
N GLY A 28 13.56 6.73 7.65
CA GLY A 28 13.95 7.59 6.54
C GLY A 28 13.05 7.46 5.31
N LEU A 29 12.47 6.28 5.05
CA LEU A 29 11.54 6.08 3.93
C LEU A 29 10.23 6.82 4.13
N LEU A 30 9.67 6.77 5.36
CA LEU A 30 8.44 7.47 5.69
C LEU A 30 8.64 9.00 5.59
N ASP A 31 9.73 9.51 6.18
CA ASP A 31 10.04 10.94 6.13
C ASP A 31 10.33 11.43 4.70
N ALA A 32 11.06 10.64 3.91
CA ALA A 32 11.30 10.95 2.51
C ALA A 32 10.01 11.02 1.69
N ARG A 33 9.04 10.11 1.93
CA ARG A 33 7.74 10.17 1.24
C ARG A 33 6.91 11.38 1.65
N LEU A 34 6.82 11.66 2.95
CA LEU A 34 6.08 12.83 3.44
C LEU A 34 6.68 14.15 2.92
N SER A 35 8.01 14.24 2.89
CA SER A 35 8.74 15.41 2.40
C SER A 35 8.46 15.72 0.93
N ARG A 36 8.21 14.71 0.08
CA ARG A 36 7.86 14.91 -1.34
C ARG A 36 6.55 15.68 -1.53
N VAL A 37 5.65 15.62 -0.55
CA VAL A 37 4.37 16.34 -0.56
C VAL A 37 4.33 17.49 0.46
N GLY A 38 5.47 17.86 1.04
CA GLY A 38 5.58 18.97 1.99
C GLY A 38 4.87 18.73 3.33
N VAL A 39 4.65 17.46 3.71
CA VAL A 39 3.99 17.08 4.96
C VAL A 39 5.05 16.74 6.00
N THR A 40 4.89 17.24 7.23
CA THR A 40 5.74 16.85 8.36
C THR A 40 5.21 15.60 9.05
N LEU A 41 6.06 14.89 9.79
CA LEU A 41 5.64 13.72 10.57
C LEU A 41 4.50 14.04 11.55
N ASP A 42 4.55 15.20 12.21
CA ASP A 42 3.50 15.63 13.15
C ASP A 42 2.17 15.91 12.45
N ASN A 43 2.22 16.54 11.26
CA ASN A 43 1.02 16.73 10.43
C ASN A 43 0.47 15.39 9.96
N ALA A 44 1.34 14.46 9.56
CA ALA A 44 0.94 13.12 9.13
C ALA A 44 0.27 12.34 10.25
N ALA A 45 0.78 12.42 11.49
CA ALA A 45 0.16 11.81 12.66
C ALA A 45 -1.25 12.38 12.93
N ARG A 46 -1.42 13.71 12.89
CA ARG A 46 -2.74 14.35 13.04
C ARG A 46 -3.71 13.95 11.93
N THR A 47 -3.25 13.88 10.69
CA THR A 47 -4.06 13.42 9.55
C THR A 47 -4.49 11.97 9.74
N HIS A 48 -3.57 11.11 10.18
CA HIS A 48 -3.86 9.71 10.45
C HIS A 48 -4.95 9.56 11.51
N GLU A 49 -4.84 10.23 12.66
CA GLU A 49 -5.87 10.19 13.72
C GLU A 49 -7.24 10.67 13.23
N ARG A 50 -7.26 11.78 12.50
CA ARG A 50 -8.49 12.35 11.95
C ARG A 50 -9.19 11.42 10.96
N ILE A 51 -8.43 10.79 10.06
CA ILE A 51 -8.99 9.88 9.05
C ILE A 51 -9.36 8.54 9.68
N ALA A 52 -8.56 8.01 10.61
CA ALA A 52 -8.88 6.80 11.35
C ALA A 52 -10.23 6.93 12.09
N ALA A 53 -10.49 8.08 12.71
CA ALA A 53 -11.76 8.38 13.34
C ALA A 53 -12.92 8.47 12.32
N ALA A 54 -12.69 9.06 11.15
CA ALA A 54 -13.70 9.15 10.09
C ALA A 54 -14.02 7.79 9.44
N LEU A 55 -13.06 6.85 9.46
CA LEU A 55 -13.18 5.52 8.88
C LEU A 55 -13.46 4.43 9.94
N SER A 56 -13.87 4.79 11.16
CA SER A 56 -13.96 3.83 12.26
C SER A 56 -15.01 2.75 12.04
N ASP A 57 -16.14 3.07 11.39
CA ASP A 57 -17.18 2.09 11.07
C ASP A 57 -16.78 1.27 9.84
N GLN A 58 -16.82 -0.07 9.97
CA GLN A 58 -16.48 -0.99 8.89
C GLN A 58 -17.57 -1.06 7.82
N ASN A 59 -18.84 -0.94 8.21
CA ASN A 59 -19.99 -1.13 7.31
C ASN A 59 -20.21 0.07 6.38
N SER A 60 -19.76 1.26 6.77
CA SER A 60 -19.85 2.48 5.98
C SER A 60 -18.55 2.82 5.24
N ARG A 61 -17.48 2.07 5.49
CA ARG A 61 -16.11 2.53 5.22
C ARG A 61 -15.85 2.89 3.77
N PHE A 62 -16.36 2.11 2.82
CA PHE A 62 -16.16 2.42 1.40
C PHE A 62 -16.82 3.75 1.01
N ARG A 63 -18.05 3.98 1.46
CA ARG A 63 -18.75 5.25 1.31
C ARG A 63 -18.00 6.40 1.99
N ASP A 64 -17.42 6.16 3.16
CA ASP A 64 -16.67 7.18 3.89
C ASP A 64 -15.36 7.53 3.16
N VAL A 65 -14.66 6.54 2.58
CA VAL A 65 -13.51 6.78 1.68
C VAL A 65 -13.94 7.60 0.45
N LYS A 66 -15.06 7.26 -0.21
CA LYS A 66 -15.59 8.05 -1.33
C LYS A 66 -15.85 9.50 -0.92
N THR A 67 -16.48 9.69 0.24
CA THR A 67 -16.79 11.02 0.79
C THR A 67 -15.52 11.80 1.08
N LEU A 68 -14.51 11.17 1.70
CA LEU A 68 -13.21 11.77 1.97
C LEU A 68 -12.51 12.22 0.68
N LEU A 69 -12.61 11.43 -0.39
CA LEU A 69 -12.02 11.74 -1.70
C LEU A 69 -12.85 12.75 -2.53
N GLY A 70 -14.03 13.15 -2.05
CA GLY A 70 -14.94 14.05 -2.75
C GLY A 70 -15.58 13.41 -3.99
N ILE A 71 -15.82 12.09 -3.94
CA ILE A 71 -16.54 11.35 -4.99
C ILE A 71 -18.04 11.48 -4.72
N VAL A 72 -18.77 12.12 -5.64
CA VAL A 72 -20.21 12.42 -5.51
C VAL A 72 -21.10 11.25 -5.94
N ASP A 73 -20.54 10.28 -6.66
CA ASP A 73 -21.25 9.09 -7.11
C ASP A 73 -21.50 8.11 -5.95
N ASN A 74 -22.73 8.10 -5.45
CA ASN A 74 -23.16 7.24 -4.36
C ASN A 74 -23.26 5.75 -4.76
N ASP A 75 -23.49 5.45 -6.04
CA ASP A 75 -23.74 4.10 -6.54
C ASP A 75 -22.46 3.42 -7.04
N ALA A 76 -21.37 4.17 -7.23
CA ALA A 76 -20.07 3.59 -7.55
C ALA A 76 -19.68 2.50 -6.54
N THR A 77 -19.39 1.30 -7.02
CA THR A 77 -18.88 0.14 -6.25
C THR A 77 -17.38 -0.06 -6.36
N SER A 78 -16.72 0.83 -7.10
CA SER A 78 -15.27 0.87 -7.22
C SER A 78 -14.79 2.32 -7.31
N LEU A 79 -13.54 2.55 -6.93
CA LEU A 79 -12.86 3.82 -7.17
C LEU A 79 -11.42 3.53 -7.62
N ARG A 80 -10.91 4.40 -8.49
CA ARG A 80 -9.54 4.36 -9.00
C ARG A 80 -9.00 5.77 -9.11
N TYR A 81 -7.75 5.98 -8.71
CA TYR A 81 -7.05 7.24 -8.92
C TYR A 81 -5.53 7.06 -8.96
N ASN A 82 -4.85 7.96 -9.66
CA ASN A 82 -3.40 8.02 -9.71
C ASN A 82 -2.82 8.53 -8.38
N SER A 83 -1.90 7.76 -7.81
CA SER A 83 -1.27 8.05 -6.55
C SER A 83 -0.39 9.30 -6.62
N VAL A 84 -0.37 10.07 -5.52
CA VAL A 84 0.50 11.24 -5.36
C VAL A 84 1.77 10.86 -4.58
N LEU A 85 1.64 10.05 -3.52
CA LEU A 85 2.75 9.59 -2.70
C LEU A 85 3.59 8.51 -3.41
N TRP A 86 2.97 7.72 -4.28
CA TRP A 86 3.60 6.68 -5.08
C TRP A 86 3.38 6.93 -6.58
N PRO A 87 4.03 7.93 -7.19
CA PRO A 87 3.87 8.21 -8.62
C PRO A 87 4.15 6.98 -9.48
N GLY A 88 3.32 6.78 -10.50
CA GLY A 88 3.34 5.56 -11.34
C GLY A 88 2.40 4.47 -10.82
N PHE A 89 1.81 4.60 -9.63
CA PHE A 89 0.81 3.66 -9.13
C PHE A 89 -0.59 4.25 -9.20
N ASP A 90 -1.57 3.38 -9.47
CA ASP A 90 -2.98 3.66 -9.24
C ASP A 90 -3.44 2.96 -7.97
N PHE A 91 -4.14 3.71 -7.12
CA PHE A 91 -4.93 3.11 -6.05
C PHE A 91 -6.25 2.61 -6.61
N ASN A 92 -6.59 1.37 -6.28
CA ASN A 92 -7.84 0.73 -6.66
C ASN A 92 -8.53 0.24 -5.40
N ALA A 93 -9.84 0.46 -5.29
CA ALA A 93 -10.64 -0.04 -4.19
C ALA A 93 -12.02 -0.47 -4.66
N HIS A 94 -12.52 -1.57 -4.09
CA HIS A 94 -13.82 -2.15 -4.44
C HIS A 94 -14.66 -2.39 -3.19
N ALA A 95 -15.96 -2.09 -3.31
CA ALA A 95 -16.95 -2.46 -2.33
C ALA A 95 -17.41 -3.91 -2.53
N ASP A 96 -17.80 -4.56 -1.44
CA ASP A 96 -18.57 -5.80 -1.50
C ASP A 96 -20.06 -5.50 -1.77
N GLN A 97 -20.84 -6.58 -1.87
CA GLN A 97 -22.30 -6.52 -2.07
C GLN A 97 -23.05 -5.79 -0.93
N HIS A 98 -22.41 -5.56 0.22
CA HIS A 98 -22.97 -4.86 1.38
C HIS A 98 -22.49 -3.41 1.48
N GLY A 99 -21.67 -2.94 0.53
CA GLY A 99 -21.10 -1.59 0.52
C GLY A 99 -19.91 -1.41 1.47
N SER A 100 -19.36 -2.49 2.03
CA SER A 100 -18.13 -2.47 2.83
C SER A 100 -16.91 -2.54 1.91
N LEU A 101 -15.74 -2.05 2.36
CA LEU A 101 -14.52 -2.14 1.55
C LEU A 101 -14.02 -3.60 1.49
N ALA A 102 -14.11 -4.23 0.32
CA ALA A 102 -13.73 -5.62 0.08
C ALA A 102 -12.25 -5.77 -0.29
N SER A 103 -11.75 -4.89 -1.16
CA SER A 103 -10.35 -4.88 -1.59
C SER A 103 -9.87 -3.45 -1.78
N ALA A 104 -8.58 -3.25 -1.52
CA ALA A 104 -7.88 -2.01 -1.78
C ALA A 104 -6.39 -2.29 -1.97
N SER A 105 -5.81 -1.82 -3.07
CA SER A 105 -4.39 -1.99 -3.36
C SER A 105 -3.90 -0.93 -4.35
N TYR A 106 -2.60 -0.69 -4.31
CA TYR A 106 -1.87 0.00 -5.36
C TYR A 106 -1.43 -1.01 -6.43
N MET A 107 -1.48 -0.58 -7.69
CA MET A 107 -1.00 -1.32 -8.84
C MET A 107 -0.24 -0.36 -9.76
N HIS A 108 0.90 -0.77 -10.28
CA HIS A 108 1.70 0.08 -11.15
C HIS A 108 0.98 0.29 -12.50
N THR A 109 0.97 1.53 -13.00
CA THR A 109 0.24 1.90 -14.21
C THR A 109 0.98 1.51 -15.48
N ASP A 110 2.31 1.55 -15.42
CA ASP A 110 3.20 1.28 -16.52
C ASP A 110 4.07 0.08 -16.16
N HIS A 111 3.76 -1.10 -16.70
CA HIS A 111 4.55 -2.31 -16.49
C HIS A 111 5.99 -2.10 -16.98
N THR A 112 6.85 -1.70 -16.05
CA THR A 112 8.24 -1.35 -16.35
C THR A 112 9.09 -2.49 -15.84
N PRO A 113 9.82 -3.20 -16.72
CA PRO A 113 10.65 -4.31 -16.29
C PRO A 113 11.65 -3.88 -15.21
N LEU A 114 11.74 -4.66 -14.13
CA LEU A 114 12.63 -4.37 -13.01
C LEU A 114 14.09 -4.62 -13.41
N ASP A 115 14.89 -3.55 -13.46
CA ASP A 115 16.32 -3.61 -13.81
C ASP A 115 17.20 -3.77 -12.56
N VAL A 116 17.07 -4.91 -11.89
CA VAL A 116 17.89 -5.28 -10.72
C VAL A 116 18.39 -6.71 -10.83
N GLU A 117 19.56 -7.01 -10.27
CA GLU A 117 20.23 -8.32 -10.34
C GLU A 117 19.80 -9.29 -9.23
N SER A 118 19.14 -8.79 -8.17
CA SER A 118 18.70 -9.57 -7.00
C SER A 118 17.43 -8.99 -6.37
N PRO A 119 16.54 -9.83 -5.81
CA PRO A 119 15.36 -9.36 -5.06
C PRO A 119 15.72 -8.38 -3.93
N ALA A 120 16.88 -8.58 -3.29
CA ALA A 120 17.34 -7.76 -2.16
C ALA A 120 17.76 -6.33 -2.58
N GLN A 121 17.92 -6.07 -3.90
CA GLN A 121 18.25 -4.75 -4.43
C GLN A 121 17.01 -3.89 -4.71
N LEU A 122 15.80 -4.47 -4.63
CA LEU A 122 14.57 -3.70 -4.83
C LEU A 122 14.40 -2.67 -3.71
N ALA A 123 14.08 -1.45 -4.12
CA ALA A 123 13.73 -0.39 -3.20
C ALA A 123 12.28 -0.54 -2.74
N ALA A 124 11.97 -0.16 -1.50
CA ALA A 124 10.59 -0.15 -1.03
C ALA A 124 9.69 0.71 -1.94
N TRP A 125 8.51 0.18 -2.23
CA TRP A 125 7.47 0.74 -3.09
C TRP A 125 7.90 0.95 -4.55
N SER A 126 8.85 0.15 -5.05
CA SER A 126 9.32 0.24 -6.43
C SER A 126 8.47 -0.52 -7.43
N CYS A 127 7.71 -1.53 -6.98
CA CYS A 127 6.96 -2.42 -7.86
C CYS A 127 5.73 -3.00 -7.16
N ASP A 128 4.82 -3.57 -7.94
CA ASP A 128 3.76 -4.45 -7.48
C ASP A 128 4.14 -5.94 -7.64
N ILE A 129 3.21 -6.83 -7.29
CA ILE A 129 3.42 -8.28 -7.36
C ILE A 129 3.56 -8.80 -8.79
N HIS A 130 2.93 -8.17 -9.77
CA HIS A 130 2.99 -8.62 -11.17
C HIS A 130 4.39 -8.40 -11.74
N GLU A 131 4.93 -7.19 -11.55
CA GLU A 131 6.30 -6.86 -11.97
C GLU A 131 7.36 -7.69 -11.21
N PHE A 132 7.08 -7.96 -9.93
CA PHE A 132 7.93 -8.82 -9.10
C PHE A 132 8.00 -10.25 -9.66
N ASP A 133 6.83 -10.85 -9.94
CA ASP A 133 6.72 -12.20 -10.49
C ASP A 133 7.40 -12.32 -11.86
N GLU A 134 7.26 -11.31 -12.72
CA GLU A 134 7.92 -11.26 -14.02
C GLU A 134 9.45 -11.29 -13.90
N ARG A 135 10.02 -10.60 -12.89
CA ARG A 135 11.48 -10.51 -12.72
C ARG A 135 12.09 -11.72 -12.01
N PHE A 136 11.42 -12.21 -10.97
CA PHE A 136 12.00 -13.19 -10.04
C PHE A 136 11.37 -14.58 -10.12
N GLY A 137 10.33 -14.73 -10.92
CA GLY A 137 9.53 -15.95 -11.01
C GLY A 137 8.33 -15.91 -10.08
N PRO A 138 7.40 -16.86 -10.23
CA PRO A 138 6.11 -16.83 -9.56
C PRO A 138 6.26 -16.90 -8.03
N ALA A 139 5.69 -15.92 -7.35
CA ALA A 139 5.61 -15.89 -5.90
C ALA A 139 4.25 -16.40 -5.41
N VAL A 140 4.27 -17.24 -4.38
CA VAL A 140 3.08 -17.82 -3.76
C VAL A 140 2.74 -17.02 -2.51
N GLN A 141 1.52 -16.48 -2.44
CA GLN A 141 1.06 -15.81 -1.24
C GLN A 141 0.90 -16.82 -0.10
N VAL A 142 1.66 -16.64 0.97
CA VAL A 142 1.63 -17.50 2.17
C VAL A 142 0.99 -16.81 3.37
N GLU A 143 0.96 -15.48 3.37
CA GLU A 143 0.34 -14.68 4.42
C GLU A 143 -0.48 -13.55 3.82
N LYS A 144 -1.69 -13.33 4.35
CA LYS A 144 -2.54 -12.20 4.00
C LYS A 144 -3.24 -11.69 5.25
N ARG A 145 -3.07 -10.40 5.55
CA ARG A 145 -3.74 -9.72 6.64
C ARG A 145 -4.96 -8.95 6.13
N PRO A 146 -5.98 -8.73 6.97
CA PRO A 146 -7.10 -7.86 6.63
C PRO A 146 -6.65 -6.44 6.23
N LEU A 147 -7.43 -5.75 5.40
CA LEU A 147 -7.17 -4.36 4.99
C LEU A 147 -7.02 -3.39 6.16
N PHE A 148 -7.56 -3.74 7.32
CA PHE A 148 -7.61 -2.90 8.52
C PHE A 148 -7.20 -3.67 9.76
N ASP A 149 -6.25 -4.59 9.61
CA ASP A 149 -5.56 -5.18 10.75
C ASP A 149 -4.99 -4.06 11.64
N ASP A 150 -5.16 -4.19 12.95
CA ASP A 150 -4.76 -3.15 13.93
C ASP A 150 -3.25 -2.89 13.93
N THR A 151 -2.47 -3.83 13.39
CA THR A 151 -1.00 -3.79 13.39
C THR A 151 -0.41 -3.72 11.99
N LEU A 152 -1.00 -4.44 11.02
CA LEU A 152 -0.46 -4.68 9.68
C LEU A 152 -1.52 -4.66 8.59
N PRO A 153 -2.16 -3.51 8.37
CA PRO A 153 -3.26 -3.42 7.42
C PRO A 153 -2.76 -3.70 6.00
N ALA A 154 -3.52 -4.54 5.30
CA ALA A 154 -3.26 -4.95 3.92
C ALA A 154 -1.84 -5.52 3.71
N TYR A 155 -1.30 -6.21 4.71
CA TYR A 155 -0.03 -6.94 4.58
C TYR A 155 -0.18 -8.23 3.79
N GLU A 156 0.77 -8.46 2.89
CA GLU A 156 0.85 -9.65 2.07
C GLU A 156 2.28 -10.20 2.13
N GLY A 157 2.42 -11.46 2.52
CA GLY A 157 3.67 -12.20 2.55
C GLY A 157 3.69 -13.27 1.46
N TYR A 158 4.79 -13.33 0.72
CA TYR A 158 4.97 -14.25 -0.39
C TYR A 158 6.24 -15.06 -0.24
N GLU A 159 6.22 -16.27 -0.77
CA GLU A 159 7.39 -17.12 -0.93
C GLU A 159 7.68 -17.39 -2.40
N PHE A 160 8.95 -17.42 -2.77
CA PHE A 160 9.37 -17.69 -4.13
C PHE A 160 10.75 -18.36 -4.16
N SER A 161 11.04 -19.04 -5.26
CA SER A 161 12.35 -19.67 -5.49
C SER A 161 13.13 -18.84 -6.50
N TRP A 162 14.33 -18.40 -6.12
CA TRP A 162 15.18 -17.61 -7.01
C TRP A 162 16.62 -18.11 -6.98
N LYS A 163 17.16 -18.41 -8.17
CA LYS A 163 18.52 -18.97 -8.34
C LYS A 163 18.83 -20.21 -7.47
N GLY A 164 17.80 -20.98 -7.11
CA GLY A 164 17.94 -22.21 -6.31
C GLY A 164 17.70 -22.04 -4.81
N ASP A 165 17.62 -20.80 -4.32
CA ASP A 165 17.33 -20.53 -2.90
C ASP A 165 15.87 -20.12 -2.71
N ARG A 166 15.35 -20.33 -1.50
CA ARG A 166 14.01 -19.92 -1.08
C ARG A 166 14.05 -18.52 -0.48
N TYR A 167 13.17 -17.65 -0.97
CA TYR A 167 13.05 -16.26 -0.53
C TYR A 167 11.65 -15.95 -0.03
N GLY A 168 11.58 -14.97 0.88
CA GLY A 168 10.36 -14.31 1.28
C GLY A 168 10.30 -12.89 0.71
N ALA A 169 9.13 -12.44 0.29
CA ALA A 169 8.85 -11.05 -0.05
C ALA A 169 7.64 -10.55 0.72
N SER A 170 7.62 -9.25 1.03
CA SER A 170 6.52 -8.61 1.74
C SER A 170 6.03 -7.39 0.98
N PHE A 171 4.71 -7.21 1.00
CA PHE A 171 4.01 -6.11 0.39
C PHE A 171 3.02 -5.52 1.41
N LEU A 172 2.76 -4.22 1.29
CA LEU A 172 1.73 -3.51 2.06
C LEU A 172 0.86 -2.74 1.08
N TRP A 173 -0.45 -2.99 1.09
CA TRP A 173 -1.40 -2.39 0.15
C TRP A 173 -1.01 -2.65 -1.32
N GLY A 174 -0.42 -3.81 -1.63
CA GLY A 174 0.10 -4.14 -2.97
C GLY A 174 1.44 -3.50 -3.35
N LEU A 175 2.04 -2.66 -2.49
CA LEU A 175 3.34 -2.05 -2.73
C LEU A 175 4.46 -2.91 -2.13
N PHE A 176 5.51 -3.18 -2.90
CA PHE A 176 6.69 -3.90 -2.41
C PHE A 176 7.28 -3.23 -1.16
N LEU A 177 7.68 -4.01 -0.16
CA LEU A 177 8.33 -3.49 1.05
C LEU A 177 9.77 -3.99 1.17
N THR A 178 9.96 -5.31 1.21
CA THR A 178 11.28 -5.94 1.32
C THR A 178 11.22 -7.38 0.86
N SER A 179 12.37 -7.91 0.45
CA SER A 179 12.58 -9.34 0.25
C SER A 179 13.89 -9.80 0.88
N SER A 180 13.95 -11.06 1.26
CA SER A 180 15.14 -11.66 1.88
C SER A 180 15.16 -13.17 1.68
N VAL A 181 16.35 -13.75 1.65
CA VAL A 181 16.51 -15.21 1.69
C VAL A 181 15.98 -15.76 3.02
N TYR A 182 15.33 -16.92 2.99
CA TYR A 182 15.00 -17.63 4.22
C TYR A 182 16.30 -18.17 4.84
N TRP A 183 16.54 -17.83 6.11
CA TRP A 183 17.53 -18.52 6.93
C TRP A 183 16.76 -19.61 7.70
N GLU A 184 17.11 -20.88 7.46
CA GLU A 184 16.64 -22.01 8.29
C GLU A 184 17.19 -21.91 9.73
#